data_AF-A0A427A9C4-F1
#
_entry.id   AF-A0A427A9C4-F1
#
_cell.length_a   1.000
_cell.length_b   1.000
_cell.length_c   1.000
_cell.angle_alpha   90.00
_cell.angle_beta   90.00
_cell.angle_gamma   90.00
#
_symmetry.space_group_name_H-M   'P 1'
#
loop_
_entity.id
_entity.type
_entity.pdbx_description
1 polymer ?
#
loop_
_entity_poly.entity_id
_entity_poly.type
_entity_poly.pdbx_seq_one_letter_code
_entity_poly.pdbx_strand_id
1 'polypeptide(L)'
;MFPVKIVCLVQYLFESTNDVSVLPCGHTIHVNCLKEMQQHLQFACPLCSKSVCDMSKVWEILDMEIAATPMPESYHNKKVRILCNDCGAISEVRFHVVGQKCLKCKSYNTRQT
;
A
#
# COMPACT_ATOMS: atom_id res chain seq x y z
N MET A 1 -4.87 24.81 10.78
CA MET A 1 -3.48 24.39 11.02
C MET A 1 -3.53 23.00 11.65
N PHE A 2 -3.62 21.97 10.80
CA PHE A 2 -3.86 20.59 11.23
C PHE A 2 -2.59 20.04 11.89
N PRO A 3 -2.62 19.63 13.17
CA PRO A 3 -1.47 18.95 13.75
C PRO A 3 -1.46 17.56 13.14
N VAL A 4 -0.47 17.31 12.27
CA VAL A 4 -0.13 15.96 11.82
C VAL A 4 0.39 15.25 13.06
N LYS A 5 -0.53 14.61 13.79
CA LYS A 5 -0.20 13.78 14.95
C LYS A 5 0.80 12.74 14.48
N ILE A 6 1.94 12.82 15.13
CA ILE A 6 3.15 12.01 15.02
C ILE A 6 2.78 10.54 14.76
N VAL A 7 2.89 10.12 13.50
CA VAL A 7 3.29 8.73 13.23
C VAL A 7 4.63 8.60 13.94
N CYS A 8 4.70 7.80 15.01
CA CYS A 8 5.90 7.59 15.80
C CYS A 8 6.97 6.91 14.92
N LEU A 9 7.66 7.69 14.09
CA LEU A 9 8.80 7.28 13.29
C LEU A 9 10.00 7.13 14.23
N VAL A 10 10.13 5.95 14.82
CA VAL A 10 11.32 5.38 15.49
C VAL A 10 11.83 6.12 16.74
N GLN A 11 11.76 7.45 16.83
CA GLN A 11 12.39 8.24 17.90
C GLN A 11 11.70 8.16 19.26
N TYR A 12 10.45 7.68 19.34
CA TYR A 12 9.68 7.60 20.60
C TYR A 12 9.27 6.18 21.00
N LEU A 13 9.74 5.16 20.27
CA LEU A 13 9.36 3.76 20.53
C LEU A 13 9.94 3.23 21.86
N PHE A 14 11.01 3.84 22.36
CA PHE A 14 11.68 3.43 23.60
C PHE A 14 11.31 4.30 24.82
N GLU A 15 10.62 5.42 24.62
CA GLU A 15 10.22 6.33 25.71
C GLU A 15 8.75 6.13 26.12
N SER A 16 7.98 5.37 25.34
CA SER A 16 6.55 5.18 25.54
C SER A 16 6.25 3.81 26.15
N THR A 17 5.37 3.77 27.15
CA THR A 17 4.83 2.53 27.73
C THR A 17 3.70 1.91 26.89
N ASN A 18 3.52 2.36 25.65
CA ASN A 18 2.41 1.96 24.81
C ASN A 18 2.65 0.58 24.19
N ASP A 19 1.58 -0.23 24.12
CA ASP A 19 1.63 -1.54 23.46
C ASP A 19 2.10 -1.42 22.01
N VAL A 20 2.97 -2.33 21.62
CA VAL A 20 3.51 -2.44 20.27
C VAL A 20 2.92 -3.64 19.53
N SER A 21 2.77 -3.50 18.23
CA SER A 21 2.38 -4.56 17.30
C SER A 21 3.45 -4.73 16.23
N VAL A 22 3.67 -5.97 15.81
CA VAL A 22 4.57 -6.32 14.71
C VAL A 22 3.76 -6.38 13.42
N LEU A 23 4.12 -5.56 12.45
CA LEU A 23 3.49 -5.55 11.13
C LEU A 23 3.91 -6.77 10.31
N PRO A 24 3.15 -7.15 9.26
CA PRO A 24 3.52 -8.24 8.36
C PRO A 24 4.90 -8.09 7.69
N CYS A 25 5.38 -6.84 7.56
CA CYS A 25 6.71 -6.55 7.04
C CYS A 25 7.84 -6.72 8.07
N GLY A 26 7.53 -7.05 9.32
CA GLY A 26 8.48 -7.19 10.43
C GLY A 26 8.78 -5.90 11.19
N HIS A 27 8.31 -4.74 10.72
CA HIS A 27 8.48 -3.48 11.44
C HIS A 27 7.48 -3.35 12.59
N THR A 28 7.90 -2.72 13.69
CA THR A 28 7.09 -2.52 14.88
C THR A 28 6.42 -1.14 14.87
N ILE A 29 5.18 -1.07 15.33
CA ILE A 29 4.42 0.17 15.48
C ILE A 29 3.56 0.11 16.75
N HIS A 30 3.32 1.24 17.41
CA HIS A 30 2.35 1.28 18.51
C HIS A 30 0.95 0.89 18.03
N VAL A 31 0.21 0.15 18.86
CA VAL A 31 -1.17 -0.25 18.56
C VAL A 31 -2.06 0.98 18.31
N ASN A 32 -1.86 2.07 19.08
CA ASN A 32 -2.63 3.29 18.88
C ASN A 32 -2.29 3.97 17.54
N CYS A 33 -1.00 4.04 17.17
CA CYS A 33 -0.59 4.59 15.87
C CYS A 33 -1.12 3.75 14.70
N LEU A 34 -1.18 2.42 14.84
CA LEU A 34 -1.79 1.55 13.83
C LEU A 34 -3.29 1.85 13.65
N LYS A 35 -4.02 2.09 14.75
CA LYS A 35 -5.43 2.49 14.70
C LYS A 35 -5.62 3.85 14.02
N GLU A 36 -4.78 4.83 14.34
CA GLU A 36 -4.82 6.16 13.70
C GLU A 36 -4.50 6.05 12.19
N MET A 37 -3.51 5.26 11.81
CA MET A 37 -3.20 4.97 10.40
C MET A 37 -4.43 4.39 9.66
N GLN A 38 -5.13 3.42 10.27
CA GLN A 38 -6.35 2.85 9.70
C GLN A 38 -7.47 3.89 9.57
N GLN A 39 -7.66 4.76 10.56
CA GLN A 39 -8.65 5.85 10.52
C GLN A 39 -8.37 6.86 9.41
N HIS A 40 -7.09 7.09 9.10
CA HIS A 40 -6.65 7.98 8.04
C HIS A 40 -6.43 7.27 6.68
N LEU A 41 -6.87 6.02 6.55
CA LEU A 41 -6.72 5.20 5.33
C LEU A 41 -5.28 5.02 4.86
N GLN A 42 -4.31 5.06 5.79
CA GLN A 42 -2.89 4.86 5.53
C GLN A 42 -2.52 3.40 5.81
N PHE A 43 -2.60 2.55 4.79
CA PHE A 43 -2.34 1.11 4.92
C PHE A 43 -0.93 0.67 4.50
N ALA A 44 -0.03 1.63 4.28
CA ALA A 44 1.36 1.36 3.91
C ALA A 44 2.29 1.62 5.10
N CYS A 45 3.22 0.71 5.33
CA CYS A 45 4.24 0.85 6.36
C CYS A 45 5.08 2.10 6.06
N PRO A 46 5.26 3.04 7.00
CA PRO A 46 6.01 4.26 6.74
C PRO A 46 7.52 4.01 6.49
N LEU A 47 8.03 2.84 6.88
CA LEU A 47 9.46 2.49 6.75
C LEU A 47 9.79 1.78 5.43
N CYS A 48 8.89 0.93 4.93
CA CYS A 48 9.16 0.10 3.75
C CYS A 48 8.03 0.06 2.71
N SER A 49 6.96 0.84 2.93
CA SER A 49 5.79 0.97 2.05
C SER A 49 5.00 -0.33 1.82
N LYS A 50 5.30 -1.43 2.52
CA LYS A 50 4.51 -2.67 2.48
C LYS A 50 3.14 -2.50 3.12
N SER A 51 2.14 -3.21 2.63
CA SER A 51 0.82 -3.24 3.24
C SER A 51 0.87 -3.74 4.68
N VAL A 52 0.22 -3.02 5.59
CA VAL A 52 0.25 -3.29 7.04
C VAL A 52 -0.85 -4.26 7.49
N CYS A 53 -1.86 -4.49 6.66
CA CYS A 53 -2.98 -5.39 6.89
C CYS A 53 -3.41 -6.07 5.59
N ASP A 54 -4.33 -7.02 5.69
CA ASP A 54 -4.94 -7.64 4.51
C ASP A 54 -5.77 -6.60 3.73
N MET A 55 -5.36 -6.36 2.48
CA MET A 55 -5.99 -5.41 1.56
C MET A 55 -6.78 -6.12 0.44
N SER A 56 -6.99 -7.44 0.54
CA SER A 56 -7.62 -8.25 -0.51
C SER A 56 -8.97 -7.70 -0.97
N LYS A 57 -9.84 -7.29 -0.03
CA LYS A 57 -11.14 -6.68 -0.36
C LYS A 57 -11.01 -5.36 -1.12
N VAL A 58 -9.99 -4.55 -0.80
CA VAL A 58 -9.72 -3.30 -1.52
C VAL A 58 -9.22 -3.60 -2.93
N TRP A 59 -8.37 -4.61 -3.09
CA TRP A 59 -7.91 -5.06 -4.40
C TRP A 59 -9.04 -5.61 -5.28
N GLU A 60 -10.01 -6.33 -4.69
CA GLU A 60 -11.22 -6.77 -5.40
C GLU A 60 -12.08 -5.59 -5.89
N ILE A 61 -12.20 -4.53 -5.09
CA ILE A 61 -12.89 -3.30 -5.51
C ILE A 61 -12.18 -2.66 -6.71
N LEU A 62 -10.84 -2.56 -6.66
CA LEU A 62 -10.07 -2.03 -7.79
C LEU A 62 -10.18 -2.91 -9.04
N ASP A 63 -10.23 -4.23 -8.88
CA ASP A 63 -10.46 -5.16 -10.00
C ASP A 63 -11.80 -4.87 -10.69
N MET A 64 -12.87 -4.65 -9.91
CA MET A 64 -14.19 -4.30 -10.44
C MET A 64 -14.17 -2.94 -11.14
N GLU A 65 -13.51 -1.94 -10.56
CA GLU A 65 -13.42 -0.60 -11.14
C GLU A 65 -12.65 -0.61 -12.47
N ILE A 66 -11.55 -1.38 -12.54
CA ILE A 66 -10.79 -1.58 -13.78
C ILE A 66 -11.63 -2.27 -14.85
N ALA A 67 -12.42 -3.28 -14.49
CA ALA A 67 -13.31 -3.96 -15.43
C ALA A 67 -14.44 -3.03 -15.93
N ALA A 68 -14.92 -2.13 -15.07
CA ALA A 68 -15.95 -1.15 -15.40
C ALA A 68 -15.43 0.04 -16.21
N THR A 69 -14.12 0.31 -16.19
CA THR A 69 -13.49 1.48 -16.84
C THR A 69 -12.42 1.07 -17.85
N PRO A 70 -12.77 0.39 -18.95
CA PRO A 70 -11.79 -0.06 -19.94
C PRO A 70 -11.00 1.12 -20.52
N MET A 71 -9.68 0.96 -20.62
CA MET A 71 -8.80 2.00 -21.15
C MET A 71 -9.10 2.33 -22.62
N PRO A 72 -8.99 3.61 -23.04
CA PRO A 72 -9.12 3.99 -24.43
C PRO A 72 -8.10 3.28 -25.33
N GLU A 73 -8.45 3.13 -26.61
CA GLU A 73 -7.65 2.39 -27.59
C GLU A 73 -6.20 2.88 -27.71
N SER A 74 -5.98 4.19 -27.56
CA SER A 74 -4.65 4.81 -27.54
C SER A 74 -3.74 4.31 -26.41
N TYR A 75 -4.31 3.83 -25.31
CA TYR A 75 -3.58 3.33 -24.14
C TYR A 75 -3.70 1.81 -23.97
N HIS A 76 -4.49 1.13 -24.79
CA HIS A 76 -4.78 -0.31 -24.64
C HIS A 76 -3.51 -1.18 -24.67
N ASN A 77 -2.54 -0.82 -25.50
CA ASN A 77 -1.26 -1.53 -25.63
C ASN A 77 -0.14 -0.90 -24.82
N LYS A 78 -0.42 0.15 -24.04
CA LYS A 78 0.59 0.77 -23.18
C LYS A 78 0.89 -0.17 -22.03
N LYS A 79 2.17 -0.52 -21.89
CA LYS A 79 2.68 -1.27 -20.75
C LYS A 79 3.59 -0.40 -19.91
N VAL A 80 3.61 -0.68 -18.61
CA VAL A 80 4.49 -0.02 -17.64
C VAL A 80 5.22 -1.06 -16.82
N ARG A 81 6.49 -0.76 -16.50
CA ARG A 81 7.27 -1.53 -15.54
C ARG A 81 6.91 -1.07 -14.14
N ILE A 82 6.63 -2.03 -13.28
CA ILE A 82 6.26 -1.79 -11.88
C ILE A 82 7.13 -2.60 -10.93
N LEU A 83 7.36 -2.05 -9.74
CA LEU A 83 7.85 -2.76 -8.56
C LEU A 83 6.70 -2.91 -7.57
N CYS A 84 6.44 -4.14 -7.12
CA CYS A 84 5.47 -4.39 -6.05
C CYS A 84 6.13 -4.21 -4.68
N ASN A 85 5.57 -3.33 -3.84
CA ASN A 85 6.09 -3.09 -2.51
C ASN A 85 5.94 -4.33 -1.62
N ASP A 86 4.85 -5.09 -1.76
CA ASP A 86 4.56 -6.23 -0.88
C ASP A 86 5.49 -7.43 -1.13
N CYS A 87 5.64 -7.84 -2.39
CA CYS A 87 6.43 -9.02 -2.76
C CYS A 87 7.81 -8.71 -3.35
N GLY A 88 8.13 -7.44 -3.61
CA GLY A 88 9.41 -7.00 -4.20
C GLY A 88 9.62 -7.39 -5.67
N ALA A 89 8.63 -8.04 -6.31
CA ALA A 89 8.76 -8.45 -7.70
C ALA A 89 8.66 -7.25 -8.65
N ILE A 90 9.50 -7.28 -9.69
CA ILE A 90 9.40 -6.39 -10.84
C ILE A 90 8.60 -7.11 -11.92
N SER A 91 7.62 -6.44 -12.49
CA SER A 91 6.81 -6.98 -13.59
C SER A 91 6.41 -5.89 -14.58
N GLU A 92 6.22 -6.26 -15.83
CA GLU A 92 5.63 -5.38 -16.84
C GLU A 92 4.14 -5.72 -16.99
N VAL A 93 3.28 -4.71 -16.81
CA VAL A 93 1.81 -4.89 -16.82
C VAL A 93 1.15 -3.83 -17.71
N ARG A 94 -0.09 -4.09 -18.13
CA ARG A 94 -0.87 -3.13 -18.90
C ARG A 94 -1.18 -1.92 -18.03
N PHE A 95 -0.96 -0.73 -18.57
CA PHE A 95 -1.23 0.51 -17.88
C PHE A 95 -2.73 0.73 -17.71
N HIS A 96 -3.17 0.87 -16.46
CA HIS A 96 -4.51 1.37 -16.13
C HIS A 96 -4.46 2.66 -15.29
N VAL A 97 -5.39 3.58 -15.48
CA VAL A 97 -5.45 4.83 -14.70
C VAL A 97 -5.70 4.60 -13.20
N VAL A 98 -6.57 3.64 -12.89
CA VAL A 98 -6.93 3.26 -11.50
C VAL A 98 -5.76 2.65 -10.72
N GLY A 99 -4.98 1.76 -11.34
CA GLY A 99 -3.88 1.09 -10.64
C GLY A 99 -3.24 -0.04 -11.42
N GLN A 100 -2.03 -0.42 -11.03
CA GLN A 100 -1.26 -1.49 -11.68
C GLN A 100 -1.22 -2.73 -10.78
N LYS A 101 -1.82 -3.83 -11.22
CA LYS A 101 -1.88 -5.08 -10.45
C LYS A 101 -0.58 -5.87 -10.56
N CYS A 102 -0.01 -6.27 -9.42
CA CYS A 102 1.11 -7.21 -9.42
C CYS A 102 0.66 -8.60 -9.91
N LEU A 103 1.37 -9.17 -10.88
CA LEU A 103 1.03 -10.49 -11.41
C LEU A 103 1.30 -11.64 -10.42
N LYS A 104 2.26 -11.45 -9.50
CA LYS A 104 2.73 -12.46 -8.54
C LYS A 104 1.83 -12.56 -7.30
N CYS A 105 1.59 -11.46 -6.60
CA CYS A 105 0.81 -11.45 -5.35
C CYS A 105 -0.57 -10.76 -5.46
N LYS A 106 -0.96 -10.31 -6.66
CA LYS A 106 -2.26 -9.65 -6.93
C LYS A 106 -2.49 -8.31 -6.21
N SER A 107 -1.52 -7.81 -5.45
CA SER A 107 -1.56 -6.50 -4.81
C SER A 107 -1.48 -5.36 -5.82
N TYR A 108 -2.16 -4.25 -5.52
CA TYR A 108 -2.02 -2.98 -6.22
C TYR A 108 -1.09 -1.99 -5.50
N ASN A 109 -0.44 -2.40 -4.41
CA ASN A 109 0.62 -1.63 -3.75
C ASN A 109 1.91 -1.68 -4.59
N THR A 110 1.90 -0.97 -5.71
CA THR A 110 2.94 -1.00 -6.73
C THR A 110 3.36 0.43 -7.09
N ARG A 111 4.61 0.59 -7.51
CA ARG A 111 5.14 1.85 -8.04
C ARG A 111 5.74 1.64 -9.42
N GLN A 112 5.60 2.61 -10.31
CA GLN A 112 6.25 2.57 -11.62
C GLN A 112 7.77 2.80 -11.45
N THR A 113 8.57 2.14 -12.29
CA THR A 113 10.04 2.20 -12.29
C THR A 113 10.57 2.65 -13.62
#